data_AF-A0A931Y8E8-F1
#
_entry.id   AF-A0A931Y8E8-F1
#
_cell.length_a   1.000
_cell.length_b   1.000
_cell.length_c   1.000
_cell.angle_alpha   90.00
_cell.angle_beta   90.00
_cell.angle_gamma   90.00
#
_symmetry.space_group_name_H-M   'P 1'
#
loop_
_entity.id
_entity.type
_entity.pdbx_description
1 polymer ?
#
loop_
_entity_poly.entity_id
_entity_poly.type
_entity_poly.pdbx_seq_one_letter_code
_entity_poly.pdbx_strand_id
1 'polypeptide(L)'
;MPKKDLENLGFKVKGELEETECELCKGGDYEFIVQENSLNLVKCRQCGLVTVNPKPTEKMLEEFYGKYFPPESDMLWQTQMKRVFHKEGLDKIKGHKT
;
A
#
# COMPACT_ATOMS: atom_id res chain seq x y z
N MET A 1 -0.68 -12.92 -16.06
CA MET A 1 -1.27 -11.70 -16.67
C MET A 1 -0.14 -10.91 -17.32
N PRO A 2 -0.23 -10.54 -18.61
CA PRO A 2 0.81 -9.77 -19.27
C PRO A 2 0.85 -8.32 -18.74
N LYS A 3 2.07 -7.80 -18.53
CA LYS A 3 2.34 -6.47 -17.92
C LYS A 3 1.72 -5.28 -18.68
N LYS A 4 1.33 -5.45 -19.94
CA LYS A 4 0.80 -4.39 -20.81
C LYS A 4 -0.61 -3.91 -20.44
N ASP A 5 -1.34 -4.65 -19.62
CA ASP A 5 -2.72 -4.31 -19.28
C ASP A 5 -2.83 -3.38 -18.05
N LEU A 6 -1.72 -3.14 -17.33
CA LEU A 6 -1.71 -2.24 -16.18
C LEU A 6 -1.62 -0.76 -16.58
N GLU A 7 -1.04 -0.46 -17.74
CA GLU A 7 -0.81 0.93 -18.20
C GLU A 7 -2.12 1.66 -18.59
N ASN A 8 -3.24 0.95 -18.74
CA ASN A 8 -4.51 1.51 -19.25
C ASN A 8 -5.72 1.33 -18.33
N LEU A 9 -5.54 1.06 -17.04
CA LEU A 9 -6.69 0.99 -16.12
C LEU A 9 -7.36 2.34 -15.85
N GLY A 10 -6.78 3.46 -16.32
CA GLY A 10 -7.42 4.79 -16.30
C GLY A 10 -7.88 5.23 -14.90
N PHE A 11 -7.34 4.61 -13.86
CA PHE A 11 -7.83 4.77 -12.50
C PHE A 11 -7.37 6.14 -11.98
N LYS A 12 -8.30 7.06 -11.82
CA LYS A 12 -8.04 8.35 -11.17
C LYS A 12 -8.58 8.31 -9.76
N VAL A 13 -7.69 8.50 -8.79
CA VAL A 13 -8.03 8.68 -7.39
C VAL A 13 -8.90 9.93 -7.26
N LYS A 14 -10.08 9.78 -6.64
CA LYS A 14 -11.00 10.89 -6.32
C LYS A 14 -11.37 10.81 -4.85
N GLY A 15 -11.03 11.83 -4.09
CA GLY A 15 -11.30 11.90 -2.65
C GLY A 15 -10.40 12.91 -1.97
N GLU A 16 -10.43 12.89 -0.64
CA GLU A 16 -9.65 13.79 0.19
C GLU A 16 -8.21 13.29 0.33
N LEU A 17 -7.26 14.18 0.12
CA LEU A 17 -5.83 13.94 0.31
C LEU A 17 -5.33 14.84 1.46
N GLU A 18 -4.32 14.38 2.18
CA GLU A 18 -3.66 15.10 3.27
C GLU A 18 -2.15 15.18 3.05
N GLU A 19 -1.56 16.34 3.31
CA GLU A 19 -0.12 16.50 3.34
C GLU A 19 0.43 15.92 4.65
N THR A 20 1.52 15.15 4.58
CA THR A 20 2.17 14.62 5.77
C THR A 20 3.68 14.82 5.77
N GLU A 21 4.25 14.85 6.97
CA GLU A 21 5.69 14.75 7.18
C GLU A 21 6.22 13.41 6.67
N CYS A 22 7.51 13.36 6.35
CA CYS A 22 8.18 12.19 5.83
C CYS A 22 8.13 11.07 6.86
N GLU A 23 7.63 9.89 6.47
CA GLU A 23 7.45 8.76 7.39
C GLU A 23 8.78 8.31 8.01
N LEU A 24 9.88 8.51 7.29
CA LEU A 24 11.22 8.09 7.71
C LEU A 24 11.94 9.13 8.58
N CYS A 25 12.06 10.39 8.13
CA CYS A 25 12.88 11.40 8.81
C CYS A 25 12.07 12.53 9.46
N LYS A 26 10.74 12.55 9.31
CA LYS A 26 9.83 13.59 9.82
C LYS A 26 10.06 14.99 9.23
N GLY A 27 10.77 15.08 8.11
CA GLY A 27 10.90 16.32 7.33
C GLY A 27 9.63 16.70 6.57
N GLY A 28 9.48 17.99 6.23
CA GLY A 28 8.36 18.51 5.44
C GLY A 28 8.71 18.99 4.03
N ASP A 29 9.96 18.82 3.60
CA ASP A 29 10.44 19.35 2.30
C ASP A 29 10.58 18.24 1.25
N TYR A 30 9.95 18.45 0.10
CA TYR A 30 9.75 17.46 -0.94
C TYR A 30 10.01 18.03 -2.34
N GLU A 31 10.53 17.16 -3.19
CA GLU A 31 10.72 17.37 -4.62
C GLU A 31 9.69 16.57 -5.42
N PHE A 32 8.90 17.22 -6.27
CA PHE A 32 8.01 16.52 -7.18
C PHE A 32 8.81 15.69 -8.20
N ILE A 33 8.38 14.45 -8.44
CA ILE A 33 8.95 13.56 -9.45
C ILE A 33 8.00 13.38 -10.63
N VAL A 34 6.81 12.83 -10.36
CA VAL A 34 5.82 12.48 -11.38
C VAL A 34 4.43 12.41 -10.75
N GLN A 35 3.39 12.51 -11.57
CA GLN A 35 2.02 12.26 -11.15
C GLN A 35 1.48 11.01 -11.86
N GLU A 36 0.95 10.08 -11.08
CA GLU A 36 0.29 8.86 -11.57
C GLU A 36 -1.07 8.71 -10.87
N ASN A 37 -2.13 8.36 -11.62
CA ASN A 37 -3.48 8.15 -11.05
C ASN A 37 -4.02 9.31 -10.21
N SER A 38 -3.61 10.56 -10.53
CA SER A 38 -3.92 11.77 -9.76
C SER A 38 -3.26 11.86 -8.37
N LEU A 39 -2.22 11.06 -8.13
CA LEU A 39 -1.37 11.12 -6.94
C LEU A 39 0.03 11.60 -7.31
N ASN A 40 0.58 12.50 -6.50
CA ASN A 40 1.93 13.03 -6.69
C ASN A 40 2.93 12.09 -6.02
N LEU A 41 3.86 11.54 -6.81
CA LEU A 41 5.06 10.92 -6.27
C LEU A 41 6.11 12.01 -6.06
N VAL A 42 6.59 12.10 -4.83
CA VAL A 42 7.55 13.10 -4.39
C VAL A 42 8.74 12.42 -3.72
N LYS A 43 9.88 13.09 -3.70
CA LYS A 43 11.10 12.67 -3.01
C LYS A 43 11.40 13.62 -1.87
N CYS A 44 11.54 13.11 -0.65
CA CYS A 44 11.98 13.91 0.49
C CYS A 44 13.39 14.45 0.24
N ARG A 45 13.58 15.78 0.34
CA ARG A 45 14.89 16.41 0.11
C ARG A 45 15.92 16.10 1.20
N GLN A 46 15.47 15.67 2.38
CA GLN A 46 16.34 15.39 3.53
C GLN A 46 16.88 13.95 3.53
N CYS A 47 16.01 12.94 3.38
CA CYS A 47 16.41 11.53 3.49
C CYS A 47 16.30 10.74 2.17
N GLY A 48 15.75 11.35 1.11
CA GLY A 48 15.61 10.71 -0.20
C GLY A 48 14.47 9.71 -0.34
N LEU A 49 13.61 9.54 0.67
CA LEU A 49 12.42 8.68 0.57
C LEU A 49 11.52 9.16 -0.57
N VAL A 50 11.16 8.24 -1.48
CA VAL A 50 10.13 8.48 -2.49
C VAL A 50 8.79 7.98 -1.94
N THR A 51 7.80 8.86 -1.89
CA THR A 51 6.48 8.58 -1.31
C THR A 51 5.39 9.33 -2.07
N VAL A 52 4.12 9.03 -1.77
CA VAL A 52 2.99 9.82 -2.23
C VAL A 52 2.73 10.94 -1.23
N ASN A 53 2.70 12.19 -1.69
CA ASN A 53 2.34 13.34 -0.87
C ASN A 53 1.71 14.45 -1.74
N PRO A 54 0.51 14.96 -1.42
CA PRO A 54 -0.39 14.53 -0.35
C PRO A 54 -0.91 13.10 -0.56
N LYS A 55 -1.08 12.34 0.53
CA LYS A 55 -1.56 10.95 0.52
C LYS A 55 -3.08 10.87 0.75
N PRO A 56 -3.76 9.79 0.33
CA PRO A 56 -5.16 9.58 0.66
C PRO A 56 -5.41 9.59 2.18
N THR A 57 -6.49 10.22 2.62
CA THR A 57 -6.89 10.17 4.03
C THR A 57 -7.31 8.75 4.45
N GLU A 58 -7.24 8.45 5.74
CA GLU A 58 -7.67 7.14 6.28
C GLU A 58 -9.10 6.80 5.85
N LYS A 59 -10.03 7.75 5.98
CA LYS A 59 -11.43 7.61 5.54
C LYS A 59 -11.52 7.23 4.06
N MET A 60 -10.73 7.87 3.20
CA MET A 60 -10.70 7.54 1.77
C MET A 60 -10.19 6.11 1.54
N LEU A 61 -9.15 5.69 2.27
CA LEU A 61 -8.61 4.33 2.18
C LEU A 61 -9.63 3.29 2.64
N GLU A 62 -10.31 3.53 3.77
CA GLU A 62 -11.39 2.68 4.29
C GLU A 62 -12.53 2.53 3.28
N GLU A 63 -13.03 3.64 2.72
CA GLU A 63 -14.10 3.62 1.71
C GLU A 63 -13.67 2.91 0.40
N PHE A 64 -12.41 3.08 0.00
CA PHE A 64 -11.90 2.45 -1.21
C PHE A 64 -11.72 0.93 -1.02
N TYR A 65 -11.01 0.53 0.03
CA TYR A 65 -10.70 -0.88 0.28
C TYR A 65 -11.91 -1.66 0.79
N GLY A 66 -12.85 -1.04 1.50
CA GLY A 66 -14.10 -1.67 1.93
C GLY A 66 -14.94 -2.21 0.76
N LYS A 67 -14.75 -1.70 -0.46
CA LYS A 67 -15.39 -2.24 -1.68
C LYS A 67 -14.81 -3.58 -2.12
N TYR A 68 -13.53 -3.82 -1.84
CA TYR A 68 -12.81 -5.03 -2.24
C TYR A 68 -12.73 -6.05 -1.10
N PHE A 69 -12.70 -5.55 0.13
CA PHE A 69 -12.57 -6.33 1.35
C PHE A 69 -13.79 -6.09 2.24
N PRO A 70 -14.94 -6.74 1.96
CA PRO A 70 -16.07 -6.68 2.87
C PRO A 70 -15.70 -7.26 4.25
N PRO A 71 -16.41 -6.92 5.34
CA PRO A 71 -16.02 -7.27 6.71
C PRO A 71 -15.74 -8.76 6.96
N GLU A 72 -16.40 -9.65 6.23
CA GLU A 72 -16.16 -11.10 6.29
C GLU A 72 -14.80 -11.53 5.71
N SER A 73 -14.11 -10.66 4.98
CA SER A 73 -12.82 -10.95 4.33
C SER A 73 -11.75 -11.32 5.33
N ASP A 74 -11.73 -10.68 6.50
CA ASP A 74 -10.78 -11.00 7.58
C ASP A 74 -11.01 -12.40 8.13
N MET A 75 -12.28 -12.76 8.37
CA MET A 75 -12.66 -14.08 8.86
C MET A 75 -12.32 -15.17 7.83
N LEU A 76 -12.60 -14.90 6.55
CA LEU A 76 -12.25 -15.79 5.45
C LEU A 76 -10.74 -15.95 5.33
N TRP A 77 -9.98 -14.85 5.34
CA TRP A 77 -8.52 -14.87 5.30
C TRP A 77 -7.94 -15.69 6.45
N GLN A 78 -8.37 -15.43 7.69
CA GLN A 78 -7.93 -16.19 8.86
C GLN A 78 -8.26 -17.68 8.73
N THR A 79 -9.45 -18.02 8.25
CA THR A 79 -9.87 -19.41 8.06
C THR A 79 -9.02 -20.13 7.02
N GLN A 80 -8.79 -19.49 5.86
CA GLN A 80 -8.00 -20.07 4.77
C GLN A 80 -6.51 -20.19 5.15
N MET A 81 -5.97 -19.12 5.76
CA MET A 81 -4.57 -19.07 6.16
C MET A 81 -4.26 -19.83 7.44
N LYS A 82 -5.28 -20.32 8.16
CA LYS A 82 -5.11 -21.13 9.37
C LYS A 82 -4.15 -22.29 9.16
N ARG A 83 -4.17 -22.95 8.00
CA ARG A 83 -3.28 -24.08 7.67
C ARG A 83 -1.84 -23.64 7.37
N VAL A 84 -1.68 -22.49 6.74
CA VAL A 84 -0.35 -21.93 6.39
C VAL A 84 0.37 -21.43 7.64
N PHE A 85 -0.36 -20.76 8.53
CA PHE A 85 0.20 -20.22 9.78
C PHE A 85 0.14 -21.21 10.96
N HIS A 86 -0.49 -22.37 10.80
CA HIS A 86 -0.30 -23.49 11.73
C HIS A 86 1.12 -24.05 11.63
N LYS A 87 1.54 -24.74 12.70
CA LYS A 87 2.88 -25.33 12.89
C LYS A 87 3.54 -25.90 11.62
N GLU A 88 2.79 -26.59 10.78
CA GLU A 88 3.31 -27.25 9.57
C GLU A 88 3.96 -26.28 8.54
N GLY A 89 3.49 -25.04 8.43
CA GLY A 89 4.08 -24.03 7.54
C GLY A 89 5.33 -23.37 8.13
N LEU A 90 5.29 -23.08 9.44
CA LEU A 90 6.42 -22.48 10.17
C LEU A 90 7.58 -23.46 10.38
N ASP A 91 7.28 -24.75 10.57
CA ASP A 91 8.29 -25.80 10.76
C ASP A 91 9.08 -26.05 9.46
N LYS A 92 8.44 -25.89 8.28
CA LYS A 92 9.13 -25.93 6.98
C LYS A 92 10.09 -24.76 6.76
N ILE A 93 9.77 -23.57 7.28
CA ILE A 93 10.66 -22.40 7.22
C ILE A 93 11.86 -22.60 8.17
N LYS A 94 11.63 -23.18 9.36
CA LYS A 94 12.70 -23.48 10.32
C LYS A 94 13.63 -24.61 9.87
N GLY A 95 13.19 -25.50 8.99
CA GLY A 95 13.98 -26.59 8.41
C GLY A 95 14.91 -26.21 7.25
N HIS A 96 14.82 -24.97 6.74
CA HIS A 96 15.77 -24.40 5.76
C HIS A 96 16.69 -23.36 6.42
N LYS A 97 17.26 -23.71 7.58
CA LYS A 97 18.50 -23.08 8.01
C LYS A 97 19.65 -23.79 7.30
N THR A 98 20.32 -23.05 6.42
CA THR A 98 21.62 -23.33 5.79
C THR A 98 22.60 -24.02 6.72
#